data_AF-A0A2N5WUE4-F1
#
_entry.id   AF-A0A2N5WUE4-F1
#
_cell.length_a   1.000
_cell.length_b   1.000
_cell.length_c   1.000
_cell.angle_alpha   90.00
_cell.angle_beta   90.00
_cell.angle_gamma   90.00
#
_symmetry.space_group_name_H-M   'P 1'
#
loop_
_entity.id
_entity.type
_entity.pdbx_description
1 polymer ?
#
loop_
_entity_poly.entity_id
_entity_poly.type
_entity_poly.pdbx_seq_one_letter_code
_entity_poly.pdbx_strand_id
1 'polypeptide(L)'
;MTNRTVETPDIDAEVQAELGRLRDSIDNIDAAVVHMLAERFKCTQQVGRLKAEHRLPPADPAREARQIARLRELAENAKLDPGFAEKLLNFIIAEVIRHHETIARS
;
A
#
# COMPACT_ATOMS: atom_id res chain seq x y z
N MET A 1 -10.96 -34.30 27.26
CA MET A 1 -10.86 -33.79 25.88
C MET A 1 -12.27 -33.54 25.37
N THR A 2 -12.83 -32.37 25.63
CA THR A 2 -14.15 -31.97 25.12
C THR A 2 -13.93 -31.09 23.90
N ASN A 3 -14.23 -31.66 22.73
CA ASN A 3 -14.16 -30.99 21.44
C ASN A 3 -15.32 -29.98 21.38
N ARG A 4 -15.02 -28.69 21.53
CA ARG A 4 -16.00 -27.61 21.43
C ARG A 4 -16.19 -27.35 19.94
N THR A 5 -17.14 -28.06 19.33
CA THR A 5 -17.64 -27.72 18.00
C THR A 5 -18.18 -26.30 18.10
N VAL A 6 -17.49 -25.35 17.48
CA VAL A 6 -17.99 -23.98 17.36
C VAL A 6 -19.16 -24.06 16.39
N GLU A 7 -20.38 -24.14 16.93
CA GLU A 7 -21.60 -23.96 16.14
C GLU A 7 -21.50 -22.57 15.50
N THR A 8 -21.36 -22.57 14.17
CA THR A 8 -21.39 -21.33 13.40
C THR A 8 -22.82 -20.83 13.50
N PRO A 9 -23.07 -19.58 13.94
CA PRO A 9 -24.42 -19.07 14.01
C PRO A 9 -25.09 -19.22 12.64
N ASP A 10 -26.37 -19.58 12.62
CA ASP A 10 -27.19 -19.53 11.41
C ASP A 10 -27.34 -18.05 11.03
N ILE A 11 -26.42 -17.56 10.20
CA ILE A 11 -26.40 -16.17 9.75
C ILE A 11 -27.50 -16.06 8.69
N ASP A 12 -28.45 -15.15 8.94
CA ASP A 12 -29.54 -14.81 8.03
C ASP A 12 -29.05 -14.67 6.58
N ALA A 13 -29.79 -15.28 5.65
CA ALA A 13 -29.48 -15.25 4.22
C ALA A 13 -29.37 -13.81 3.69
N GLU A 14 -30.12 -12.86 4.25
CA GLU A 14 -30.04 -11.44 3.89
C GLU A 14 -28.68 -10.83 4.31
N VAL A 15 -28.20 -11.18 5.51
CA VAL A 15 -26.89 -10.74 6.01
C VAL A 15 -25.75 -11.33 5.17
N GLN A 16 -25.87 -12.60 4.75
CA GLN A 16 -24.88 -13.22 3.86
C GLN A 16 -24.82 -12.53 2.48
N ALA A 17 -25.97 -12.20 1.91
CA ALA A 17 -26.04 -11.50 0.63
C ALA A 17 -25.39 -10.11 0.71
N GLU A 18 -25.68 -9.35 1.77
CA GLU A 18 -25.09 -8.02 1.96
C GLU A 18 -23.57 -8.09 2.21
N LEU A 19 -23.10 -9.08 2.99
CA LEU A 19 -21.66 -9.32 3.16
C LEU A 19 -20.98 -9.65 1.83
N GLY A 20 -21.61 -10.45 0.98
CA GLY A 20 -21.12 -10.73 -0.37
C GLY A 20 -20.96 -9.45 -1.20
N ARG A 21 -22.02 -8.64 -1.27
CA ARG A 21 -22.03 -7.38 -2.02
C ARG A 21 -20.94 -6.39 -1.56
N LEU A 22 -20.71 -6.29 -0.25
CA LEU A 22 -19.65 -5.44 0.30
C LEU A 22 -18.26 -5.98 -0.03
N ARG A 23 -18.06 -7.29 0.02
CA ARG A 23 -16.78 -7.93 -0.35
C ARG A 23 -16.45 -7.76 -1.83
N ASP A 24 -17.44 -7.90 -2.72
CA ASP A 24 -17.25 -7.62 -4.15
C ASP A 24 -16.79 -6.17 -4.38
N SER A 25 -17.28 -5.22 -3.57
CA SER A 25 -16.84 -3.83 -3.63
C SER A 25 -15.39 -3.66 -3.13
N ILE A 26 -15.00 -4.40 -2.07
CA ILE A 26 -13.63 -4.41 -1.54
C ILE A 26 -12.66 -4.98 -2.58
N ASP A 27 -13.00 -6.12 -3.19
CA ASP A 27 -12.15 -6.77 -4.19
C ASP A 27 -11.88 -5.86 -5.39
N ASN A 28 -12.89 -5.09 -5.82
CA ASN A 28 -12.73 -4.09 -6.88
C ASN A 28 -11.79 -2.94 -6.47
N ILE A 29 -11.87 -2.48 -5.22
CA ILE A 29 -10.96 -1.45 -4.69
C ILE A 29 -9.53 -1.99 -4.63
N ASP A 30 -9.35 -3.22 -4.16
CA ASP A 30 -8.05 -3.87 -4.04
C ASP A 30 -7.38 -4.03 -5.42
N ALA A 31 -8.15 -4.42 -6.45
CA ALA A 31 -7.66 -4.46 -7.82
C ALA A 31 -7.16 -3.09 -8.29
N ALA A 32 -7.92 -2.02 -8.02
CA ALA A 32 -7.52 -0.65 -8.36
C ALA A 32 -6.23 -0.23 -7.61
N VAL A 33 -6.11 -0.57 -6.32
CA VAL A 33 -4.90 -0.30 -5.52
C VAL A 33 -3.69 -1.00 -6.14
N VAL A 34 -3.80 -2.27 -6.52
CA VAL A 34 -2.71 -3.03 -7.16
C VAL A 34 -2.29 -2.38 -8.47
N HIS A 35 -3.23 -2.00 -9.33
CA HIS A 35 -2.92 -1.32 -10.59
C HIS A 35 -2.23 0.03 -10.37
N MET A 36 -2.69 0.83 -9.40
CA MET A 36 -2.05 2.13 -9.09
C MET A 36 -0.65 1.95 -8.51
N LEU A 37 -0.43 0.92 -7.68
CA LEU A 37 0.91 0.59 -7.20
C LEU A 37 1.82 0.17 -8.35
N ALA A 38 1.34 -0.65 -9.29
CA ALA A 38 2.13 -1.05 -10.46
C ALA A 38 2.61 0.17 -11.27
N GLU A 39 1.73 1.13 -11.55
CA GLU A 39 2.10 2.39 -12.21
C GLU A 39 3.09 3.21 -11.38
N ARG A 40 2.87 3.31 -10.06
CA ARG A 40 3.81 3.98 -9.16
C ARG A 40 5.20 3.34 -9.21
N PHE A 41 5.28 2.01 -9.24
CA PHE A 41 6.56 1.28 -9.30
C PHE A 41 7.27 1.45 -10.65
N LYS A 42 6.54 1.58 -11.77
CA LYS A 42 7.16 1.94 -13.07
C LYS A 42 7.86 3.29 -12.98
N CYS A 43 7.20 4.30 -12.41
CA CYS A 43 7.78 5.62 -12.21
C CYS A 43 9.00 5.56 -11.29
N THR A 44 8.94 4.83 -10.17
CA THR A 44 10.09 4.74 -9.26
C THR A 44 11.25 3.97 -9.86
N GLN A 45 11.03 2.98 -10.73
CA GLN A 45 12.11 2.32 -11.48
C GLN A 45 12.83 3.31 -12.41
N GLN A 46 12.09 4.17 -13.12
CA GLN A 46 12.67 5.21 -13.96
C GLN A 46 13.49 6.21 -13.12
N VAL A 47 12.96 6.65 -11.97
CA VAL A 47 13.71 7.47 -11.01
C VAL A 47 14.99 6.77 -10.55
N GLY A 48 14.92 5.47 -10.27
CA GLY A 48 16.09 4.68 -9.86
C GLY A 48 17.18 4.61 -10.92
N ARG A 49 16.79 4.39 -12.19
CA ARG A 49 17.71 4.42 -13.33
C ARG A 49 18.36 5.79 -13.51
N LEU A 50 17.56 6.85 -13.45
CA LEU A 50 18.05 8.23 -13.53
C LEU A 50 19.04 8.54 -12.39
N LYS A 51 18.71 8.14 -11.16
CA LYS A 51 19.61 8.29 -10.02
C LYS A 51 20.93 7.55 -10.22
N ALA A 52 20.88 6.31 -10.70
CA ALA A 52 22.07 5.51 -10.96
C ALA A 52 22.97 6.14 -12.03
N GLU A 53 22.40 6.58 -13.16
CA GLU A 53 23.12 7.26 -14.24
C GLU A 53 23.88 8.50 -13.75
N HIS A 54 23.27 9.27 -12.86
CA HIS A 54 23.85 10.49 -12.30
C HIS A 54 24.57 10.30 -10.95
N ARG A 55 24.78 9.05 -10.50
CA ARG A 55 25.44 8.72 -9.21
C ARG A 55 24.79 9.40 -8.00
N LEU A 56 23.47 9.58 -8.04
CA LEU A 56 22.67 10.11 -6.95
C LEU A 56 22.33 9.01 -5.93
N PRO A 57 22.19 9.35 -4.64
CA PRO A 57 21.86 8.36 -3.62
C PRO A 57 20.45 7.76 -3.84
N PRO A 58 20.29 6.44 -3.58
CA PRO A 58 18.98 5.76 -3.60
C PRO A 58 17.95 6.42 -2.67
N ALA A 59 18.36 6.71 -1.43
CA ALA A 59 17.55 7.40 -0.44
C ALA A 59 17.60 8.93 -0.62
N ASP A 60 16.51 9.61 -0.26
CA ASP A 60 16.42 11.07 -0.20
C ASP A 60 15.55 11.46 1.00
N PRO A 61 16.14 11.62 2.19
CA PRO A 61 15.41 11.86 3.43
C PRO A 61 14.50 13.10 3.36
N ALA A 62 14.93 14.14 2.64
CA ALA A 62 14.13 15.36 2.49
C ALA A 62 12.90 15.10 1.61
N ARG A 63 13.04 14.33 0.53
CA ARG A 63 11.90 13.91 -0.31
C ARG A 63 10.96 12.99 0.44
N GLU A 64 11.47 12.05 1.22
CA GLU A 64 10.70 11.11 2.03
C GLU A 64 9.85 11.83 3.09
N ALA A 65 10.44 12.77 3.84
CA ALA A 65 9.72 13.60 4.80
C ALA A 65 8.56 14.38 4.16
N ARG A 66 8.77 14.95 2.96
CA ARG A 66 7.70 15.64 2.20
C ARG A 66 6.60 14.68 1.73
N GLN A 67 6.93 13.43 1.41
CA GLN A 67 5.91 12.42 1.04
C GLN A 67 5.04 12.07 2.24
N ILE A 68 5.66 11.87 3.40
CA ILE A 68 4.95 11.54 4.64
C ILE A 68 4.00 12.69 5.02
N ALA A 69 4.49 13.93 5.06
CA ALA A 69 3.66 15.09 5.40
C ALA A 69 2.44 15.21 4.47
N ARG A 70 2.66 15.18 3.16
CA ARG A 70 1.57 15.24 2.17
C ARG A 70 0.60 14.06 2.30
N LEU A 71 1.09 12.86 2.58
CA LEU A 71 0.20 11.70 2.70
C LEU A 71 -0.67 11.78 3.95
N ARG A 72 -0.13 12.27 5.07
CA ARG A 72 -0.91 12.49 6.29
C ARG A 72 -2.07 13.45 6.04
N GLU A 73 -1.82 14.58 5.36
CA GLU A 73 -2.88 15.52 4.95
C GLU A 73 -3.93 14.86 4.05
N LEU A 74 -3.52 14.03 3.08
CA LEU A 74 -4.45 13.30 2.23
C LEU A 74 -5.29 12.28 3.02
N ALA A 75 -4.68 11.59 3.98
CA ALA A 75 -5.36 10.63 4.84
C ALA A 75 -6.42 11.33 5.71
N GLU A 76 -6.08 12.46 6.34
CA GLU A 76 -7.01 13.25 7.13
C GLU A 76 -8.23 13.70 6.30
N ASN A 77 -7.99 14.23 5.09
CA ASN A 77 -9.05 14.63 4.16
C ASN A 77 -9.94 13.46 3.72
N ALA A 78 -9.36 12.26 3.59
CA ALA A 78 -10.07 11.04 3.23
C ALA A 78 -10.72 10.32 4.42
N LYS A 79 -10.61 10.86 5.65
CA LYS A 79 -11.04 10.21 6.89
C LYS A 79 -10.38 8.84 7.12
N LEU A 80 -9.16 8.68 6.64
CA LEU A 80 -8.28 7.53 6.91
C LEU A 80 -7.32 7.88 8.04
N ASP A 81 -7.00 6.91 8.91
CA ASP A 81 -6.00 7.11 9.96
C ASP A 81 -4.64 7.52 9.35
N PRO A 82 -4.11 8.71 9.67
CA PRO A 82 -2.82 9.17 9.15
C PRO A 82 -1.67 8.26 9.57
N GLY A 83 -1.76 7.63 10.76
CA GLY A 83 -0.75 6.68 11.23
C GLY A 83 -0.70 5.42 10.38
N PHE A 84 -1.86 4.89 9.99
CA PHE A 84 -1.95 3.78 9.04
C PHE A 84 -1.41 4.17 7.66
N ALA A 85 -1.80 5.33 7.12
CA ALA A 85 -1.32 5.79 5.81
C ALA A 85 0.21 5.94 5.79
N GLU A 86 0.78 6.50 6.85
CA GLU A 86 2.23 6.64 7.01
C GLU A 86 2.93 5.27 7.05
N LYS A 87 2.42 4.30 7.80
CA LYS A 87 2.97 2.93 7.82
C LYS A 87 2.97 2.29 6.44
N LEU A 88 1.88 2.43 5.69
CA LEU A 88 1.77 1.90 4.32
C LEU A 88 2.81 2.56 3.40
N LEU A 89 2.96 3.88 3.46
CA LEU A 89 3.93 4.58 2.64
C LEU A 89 5.37 4.25 3.01
N ASN A 90 5.69 4.13 4.29
CA ASN A 90 7.02 3.73 4.74
C ASN A 90 7.39 2.34 4.21
N PHE A 91 6.44 1.39 4.22
CA PHE A 91 6.63 0.08 3.60
C PHE A 91 6.95 0.20 2.09
N ILE A 92 6.16 1.01 1.36
CA ILE A 92 6.37 1.22 -0.08
C ILE A 92 7.72 1.92 -0.36
N ILE A 93 8.11 2.92 0.44
CA ILE A 93 9.38 3.65 0.28
C ILE A 93 10.57 2.71 0.49
N ALA A 94 10.54 1.87 1.54
CA ALA A 94 11.59 0.90 1.81
C ALA A 94 11.82 -0.03 0.60
N GLU A 95 10.73 -0.52 0.00
CA GLU A 95 10.80 -1.38 -1.18
C GLU A 95 11.35 -0.65 -2.41
N VAL A 96 11.01 0.63 -2.58
CA VAL A 96 11.57 1.46 -3.66
C VAL A 96 13.07 1.68 -3.49
N ILE A 97 13.53 1.98 -2.27
CA ILE A 97 14.95 2.19 -1.98
C ILE A 97 15.74 0.90 -2.29
N ARG A 98 15.24 -0.26 -1.84
CA ARG A 98 15.84 -1.57 -2.15
C ARG A 98 15.98 -1.80 -3.66
N HIS A 99 14.98 -1.41 -4.44
CA HIS A 99 15.05 -1.49 -5.91
C HIS A 99 16.08 -0.52 -6.50
N HIS A 100 16.18 0.71 -6.00
CA HIS A 100 17.17 1.69 -6.45
C HIS A 100 18.60 1.21 -6.18
N GLU A 101 18.85 0.66 -5.00
CA GLU A 101 20.14 0.05 -4.67
C GLU A 101 20.49 -1.11 -5.61
N THR A 102 19.50 -1.92 -5.99
CA THR A 102 19.70 -3.02 -6.94
C THR A 102 20.08 -2.48 -8.32
N ILE A 103 19.37 -1.47 -8.82
CA ILE A 103 19.66 -0.82 -10.10
C ILE A 103 21.05 -0.19 -10.09
N ALA A 104 21.46 0.47 -8.99
CA ALA A 104 22.77 1.11 -8.89
C ALA A 104 23.95 0.12 -8.87
N ARG A 105 23.72 -1.16 -8.53
CA ARG A 105 24.72 -2.23 -8.57
C ARG A 105 24.77 -2.99 -9.90
N SER A 106 23.80 -2.76 -10.78
CA SER A 106 23.65 -3.44 -12.08
C SER A 106 24.48 -2.72 -13.15
#